data_AF-A0A0F2RE77-F1
#
_entry.id   AF-A0A0F2RE77-F1
#
_cell.length_a   1.000
_cell.length_b   1.000
_cell.length_c   1.000
_cell.angle_alpha   90.00
_cell.angle_beta   90.00
_cell.angle_gamma   90.00
#
_symmetry.space_group_name_H-M   'P 1'
#
loop_
_entity.id
_entity.type
_entity.pdbx_description
1 polymer ?
#
loop_
_entity_poly.entity_id
_entity_poly.type
_entity_poly.pdbx_seq_one_letter_code
_entity_poly.pdbx_strand_id
1 'polypeptide(L)'
;MEHLSISVLTICGIDELPSHGPRKVSHVLSLLDPGWPEIDSFQDYDAHHRTTLRFHDIIDPQPGMTLPTREHVAEILAFGTDLAASRDSRTEGHLLVHCHMGVSRSTAAMVSLLAQAFPDAPEDSLFEQLRTIRPQAWPNSVMIGHADALLGRDGRMVAALRRHYGTQIGRKPDFEDWMTRHGRGREVEMADPKP
;
A
#
# COMPACT_ATOMS: atom_id res chain seq x y z
N MET A 1 -5.59 20.82 -4.33
CA MET A 1 -4.69 19.74 -3.87
C MET A 1 -4.25 20.04 -2.43
N GLU A 2 -5.16 19.99 -1.45
CA GLU A 2 -4.88 20.50 -0.08
C GLU A 2 -5.30 19.54 1.05
N HIS A 3 -5.27 18.22 0.84
CA HIS A 3 -5.79 17.26 1.85
C HIS A 3 -4.74 16.42 2.59
N LEU A 4 -3.48 16.43 2.16
CA LEU A 4 -2.37 15.89 2.94
C LEU A 4 -1.33 16.99 3.11
N SER A 5 -0.83 17.26 4.33
CA SER A 5 0.40 18.07 4.51
C SER A 5 1.65 17.28 4.11
N ILE A 6 1.50 16.34 3.20
CA ILE A 6 2.52 15.42 2.73
C ILE A 6 2.83 15.82 1.30
N SER A 7 4.03 16.33 1.10
CA SER A 7 4.54 16.71 -0.21
C SER A 7 5.22 15.53 -0.91
N VAL A 8 5.61 14.49 -0.16
CA VAL A 8 6.37 13.34 -0.69
C VAL A 8 5.75 12.02 -0.22
N LEU A 9 5.45 11.15 -1.19
CA LEU A 9 4.96 9.78 -0.97
C LEU A 9 6.00 8.78 -1.48
N THR A 10 6.38 7.82 -0.65
CA THR A 10 7.34 6.77 -0.99
C THR A 10 6.74 5.39 -0.68
N ILE A 11 6.91 4.45 -1.61
CA ILE A 11 6.70 3.02 -1.37
C ILE A 11 8.02 2.30 -1.65
N CYS A 12 8.44 1.42 -0.74
CA CYS A 12 9.64 0.62 -0.90
C CYS A 12 9.53 -0.76 -0.24
N GLY A 13 10.48 -1.63 -0.57
CA GLY A 13 10.78 -2.87 0.15
C GLY A 13 11.77 -2.65 1.30
N ILE A 14 11.99 -3.68 2.12
CA ILE A 14 12.91 -3.63 3.26
C ILE A 14 14.34 -3.29 2.80
N ASP A 15 14.80 -3.95 1.74
CA ASP A 15 16.17 -3.76 1.22
C ASP A 15 16.43 -2.34 0.68
N GLU A 16 15.36 -1.59 0.38
CA GLU A 16 15.43 -0.22 -0.12
C GLU A 16 15.45 0.82 1.02
N LEU A 17 15.07 0.43 2.25
CA LEU A 17 14.97 1.35 3.42
C LEU A 17 16.25 2.14 3.72
N PRO A 18 17.47 1.57 3.67
CA PRO A 18 18.69 2.34 3.95
C PRO A 18 18.85 3.57 3.04
N SER A 19 18.32 3.53 1.82
CA SER A 19 18.44 4.64 0.85
C SER A 19 17.54 5.85 1.16
N HIS A 20 16.56 5.71 2.05
CA HIS A 20 15.57 6.75 2.33
C HIS A 20 15.87 7.59 3.58
N GLY A 21 16.81 7.19 4.44
CA GLY A 21 17.18 7.94 5.66
C GLY A 21 17.45 9.43 5.43
N PRO A 22 18.26 9.82 4.41
CA PRO A 22 18.55 11.23 4.12
C PRO A 22 17.36 12.06 3.61
N ARG A 23 16.19 11.45 3.35
CA ARG A 23 15.05 12.09 2.68
C ARG A 23 14.04 12.71 3.65
N LYS A 24 14.43 12.97 4.90
CA LYS A 24 13.57 13.60 5.94
C LYS A 24 12.20 12.94 6.06
N VAL A 25 12.18 11.61 6.15
CA VAL A 25 10.94 10.84 6.33
C VAL A 25 10.32 11.23 7.67
N SER A 26 9.07 11.70 7.67
CA SER A 26 8.39 12.11 8.91
C SER A 26 7.42 11.06 9.43
N HIS A 27 6.90 10.19 8.54
CA HIS A 27 6.00 9.11 8.90
C HIS A 27 6.34 7.83 8.17
N VAL A 28 6.26 6.73 8.91
CA VAL A 28 6.51 5.38 8.41
C VAL A 28 5.35 4.47 8.76
N LEU A 29 4.78 3.82 7.75
CA LEU A 29 3.88 2.68 7.92
C LEU A 29 4.62 1.40 7.50
N SER A 30 4.87 0.53 8.48
CA SER A 30 5.59 -0.75 8.30
C SER A 30 4.60 -1.92 8.29
N LEU A 31 4.54 -2.69 7.20
CA LEU A 31 3.68 -3.87 7.09
C LEU A 31 4.54 -5.12 6.99
N LEU A 32 4.67 -5.85 8.09
CA LEU A 32 5.62 -6.95 8.25
C LEU A 32 4.93 -8.28 8.50
N ASP A 33 5.67 -9.37 8.31
CA ASP A 33 5.19 -10.68 8.71
C ASP A 33 5.22 -10.78 10.25
N PRO A 34 4.30 -11.54 10.87
CA PRO A 34 4.39 -11.90 12.27
C PRO A 34 5.76 -12.53 12.60
N GLY A 35 6.39 -12.07 13.68
CA GLY A 35 7.70 -12.56 14.10
C GLY A 35 8.90 -12.01 13.31
N TRP A 36 8.69 -11.19 12.27
CA TRP A 36 9.80 -10.53 11.58
C TRP A 36 10.59 -9.63 12.55
N PRO A 37 11.94 -9.65 12.55
CA PRO A 37 12.76 -8.81 13.42
C PRO A 37 12.44 -7.32 13.30
N GLU A 38 12.85 -6.54 14.30
CA GLU A 38 12.86 -5.08 14.15
C GLU A 38 13.85 -4.66 13.06
N ILE A 39 13.52 -3.56 12.39
CA ILE A 39 14.30 -3.05 11.26
C ILE A 39 15.27 -1.99 11.76
N ASP A 40 16.55 -2.32 11.73
CA ASP A 40 17.62 -1.45 12.21
C ASP A 40 17.84 -0.22 11.31
N SER A 41 17.44 -0.27 10.03
CA SER A 41 17.61 0.86 9.09
C SER A 41 16.98 2.17 9.57
N PHE A 42 15.97 2.10 10.45
CA PHE A 42 15.34 3.30 11.02
C PHE A 42 16.19 4.02 12.07
N GLN A 43 17.30 3.42 12.53
CA GLN A 43 18.26 4.08 13.42
C GLN A 43 19.00 5.23 12.74
N ASP A 44 19.15 5.16 11.41
CA ASP A 44 19.81 6.19 10.59
C ASP A 44 18.83 7.27 10.10
N TYR A 45 17.57 7.22 10.53
CA TYR A 45 16.54 8.19 10.16
C TYR A 45 16.47 9.30 11.21
N ASP A 46 16.11 10.51 10.78
CA ASP A 46 15.66 11.55 11.69
C ASP A 46 14.44 11.08 12.52
N ALA A 47 14.13 11.80 13.60
CA ALA A 47 12.94 11.53 14.40
C ALA A 47 11.67 11.49 13.54
N HIS A 48 10.95 10.36 13.59
CA HIS A 48 9.79 10.09 12.75
C HIS A 48 8.73 9.32 13.54
N HIS A 49 7.47 9.43 13.09
CA HIS A 49 6.38 8.62 13.64
C HIS A 49 6.30 7.31 12.87
N ARG A 50 6.40 6.18 13.57
CA ARG A 50 6.33 4.85 12.96
C ARG A 50 5.16 4.05 13.53
N THR A 51 4.31 3.54 12.64
CA THR A 51 3.30 2.52 12.95
C THR A 51 3.70 1.21 12.30
N THR A 52 3.62 0.10 13.04
CA THR A 52 3.96 -1.24 12.53
C THR A 52 2.77 -2.18 12.70
N LEU A 53 2.30 -2.76 11.60
CA LEU A 53 1.27 -3.78 11.57
C LEU A 53 1.87 -5.11 11.12
N ARG A 54 1.37 -6.23 11.67
CA ARG A 54 1.97 -7.55 11.49
C ARG A 54 0.95 -8.58 10.99
N PHE A 55 1.01 -8.90 9.71
CA PHE A 55 0.18 -9.90 9.03
C PHE A 55 0.85 -10.34 7.72
N HIS A 56 0.56 -11.55 7.24
CA HIS A 56 1.22 -12.12 6.06
C HIS A 56 0.63 -11.57 4.76
N ASP A 57 1.42 -11.56 3.68
CA ASP A 57 1.00 -11.14 2.33
C ASP A 57 0.22 -12.22 1.57
N ILE A 58 -0.82 -12.76 2.20
CA ILE A 58 -1.66 -13.80 1.62
C ILE A 58 -3.01 -13.24 1.22
N ILE A 59 -3.65 -13.90 0.25
CA ILE A 59 -4.97 -13.54 -0.25
C ILE A 59 -6.02 -14.62 0.05
N ASP A 60 -5.59 -15.83 0.38
CA ASP A 60 -6.45 -16.93 0.80
C ASP A 60 -5.95 -17.46 2.16
N PRO A 61 -6.84 -17.96 3.04
CA PRO A 61 -6.45 -18.50 4.34
C PRO A 61 -5.43 -19.64 4.19
N GLN A 62 -4.35 -19.59 4.98
CA GLN A 62 -3.33 -20.64 5.01
C GLN A 62 -3.04 -21.07 6.46
N PRO A 63 -2.85 -22.37 6.74
CA PRO A 63 -2.54 -22.85 8.09
C PRO A 63 -1.31 -22.13 8.68
N GLY A 64 -1.46 -21.61 9.90
CA GLY A 64 -0.38 -20.91 10.60
C GLY A 64 -0.09 -19.49 10.11
N MET A 65 -0.84 -18.97 9.13
CA MET A 65 -0.65 -17.63 8.61
C MET A 65 -1.82 -16.69 8.94
N THR A 66 -1.48 -15.50 9.44
CA THR A 66 -2.40 -14.38 9.62
C THR A 66 -2.72 -13.70 8.27
N LEU A 67 -3.96 -13.85 7.79
CA LEU A 67 -4.51 -13.13 6.64
C LEU A 67 -4.70 -11.63 6.97
N PRO A 68 -4.58 -10.70 6.00
CA PRO A 68 -5.07 -9.34 6.20
C PRO A 68 -6.54 -9.35 6.62
N THR A 69 -6.91 -8.48 7.55
CA THR A 69 -8.28 -8.41 8.09
C THR A 69 -8.83 -7.00 7.95
N ARG A 70 -10.13 -6.85 8.18
CA ARG A 70 -10.77 -5.55 8.22
C ARG A 70 -10.15 -4.64 9.28
N GLU A 71 -9.77 -5.19 10.43
CA GLU A 71 -9.15 -4.47 11.54
C GLU A 71 -7.78 -3.94 11.14
N HIS A 72 -6.95 -4.74 10.47
CA HIS A 72 -5.65 -4.27 9.95
C HIS A 72 -5.81 -3.09 9.00
N VAL A 73 -6.82 -3.10 8.12
CA VAL A 73 -7.08 -1.98 7.21
C VAL A 73 -7.67 -0.78 7.94
N ALA A 74 -8.50 -1.00 8.96
CA ALA A 74 -8.98 0.08 9.82
C ALA A 74 -7.82 0.78 10.56
N GLU A 75 -6.81 0.04 11.02
CA GLU A 75 -5.60 0.62 11.63
C GLU A 75 -4.77 1.43 10.61
N ILE A 76 -4.68 0.97 9.36
CA ILE A 76 -4.06 1.76 8.27
C ILE A 76 -4.80 3.09 8.07
N LEU A 77 -6.14 3.06 8.06
CA LEU A 77 -6.95 4.26 7.90
C LEU A 77 -6.88 5.17 9.14
N ALA A 78 -6.77 4.60 10.34
CA ALA A 78 -6.57 5.37 11.56
C ALA A 78 -5.24 6.13 11.53
N PHE A 79 -4.16 5.45 11.08
CA PHE A 79 -2.87 6.10 10.81
C PHE A 79 -3.01 7.27 9.81
N GLY A 80 -3.81 7.12 8.75
CA GLY A 80 -4.09 8.19 7.81
C GLY A 80 -4.85 9.37 8.43
N THR A 81 -5.78 9.10 9.35
CA THR A 81 -6.47 10.14 10.13
C THR A 81 -5.51 10.90 11.04
N ASP A 82 -4.63 10.21 11.79
CA ASP A 82 -3.63 10.83 12.66
C ASP A 82 -2.64 11.69 11.87
N LEU A 83 -2.24 11.19 10.71
CA LEU A 83 -1.40 11.89 9.76
C LEU A 83 -2.06 13.19 9.27
N ALA A 84 -3.35 13.16 8.94
CA ALA A 84 -4.11 14.35 8.57
C ALA A 84 -4.37 15.32 9.73
N ALA A 85 -4.47 14.84 10.97
CA ALA A 85 -4.64 15.69 12.15
C ALA A 85 -3.34 16.43 12.51
N SER A 86 -2.19 15.84 12.22
CA SER A 86 -0.88 16.43 12.51
C SER A 86 -0.42 17.52 11.51
N ARG A 87 -1.28 17.90 10.55
CA ARG A 87 -0.98 18.85 9.46
C ARG A 87 -0.59 20.25 9.97
N ASP A 88 -1.34 20.81 10.91
CA ASP A 88 -1.15 22.20 11.37
C ASP A 88 0.17 22.40 12.14
N SER A 89 0.79 21.30 12.57
CA SER A 89 2.07 21.30 13.27
C SER A 89 3.29 21.19 12.34
N ARG A 90 3.10 21.07 11.01
CA ARG A 90 4.19 20.79 10.06
C ARG A 90 4.10 21.63 8.79
N THR A 91 5.25 22.15 8.35
CA THR A 91 5.40 22.86 7.08
C THR A 91 5.50 21.92 5.87
N GLU A 92 6.11 20.74 6.03
CA GLU A 92 6.23 19.70 4.99
C GLU A 92 6.21 18.29 5.63
N GLY A 93 5.75 17.28 4.87
CA GLY A 93 5.65 15.89 5.33
C GLY A 93 6.08 14.90 4.25
N HIS A 94 6.76 13.84 4.67
CA HIS A 94 7.15 12.72 3.82
C HIS A 94 6.64 11.41 4.44
N LEU A 95 5.69 10.77 3.76
CA LEU A 95 5.17 9.46 4.13
C LEU A 95 5.90 8.36 3.37
N LEU A 96 6.49 7.43 4.11
CA LEU A 96 7.05 6.19 3.60
C LEU A 96 6.17 5.01 4.03
N VAL A 97 5.72 4.20 3.08
CA VAL A 97 4.98 2.96 3.34
C VAL A 97 5.80 1.80 2.80
N HIS A 98 6.11 0.81 3.64
CA HIS A 98 6.91 -0.34 3.20
C HIS A 98 6.32 -1.67 3.65
N CYS A 99 6.73 -2.70 2.93
CA CYS A 99 6.60 -4.10 3.31
C CYS A 99 7.87 -4.82 2.84
N HIS A 100 7.86 -6.15 2.73
CA HIS A 100 9.05 -6.90 2.31
C HIS A 100 9.59 -6.48 0.94
N MET A 101 8.79 -6.58 -0.12
CA MET A 101 9.22 -6.25 -1.49
C MET A 101 8.74 -4.87 -1.98
N GLY A 102 7.89 -4.20 -1.20
CA GLY A 102 7.26 -2.96 -1.66
C GLY A 102 6.32 -3.15 -2.85
N VAL A 103 5.70 -4.33 -2.98
CA VAL A 103 4.89 -4.71 -4.15
C VAL A 103 3.41 -4.81 -3.81
N SER A 104 3.02 -5.44 -2.69
CA SER A 104 1.61 -5.79 -2.44
C SER A 104 0.96 -5.17 -1.21
N ARG A 105 1.37 -5.52 0.01
CA ARG A 105 0.81 -4.89 1.23
C ARG A 105 0.97 -3.37 1.24
N SER A 106 2.18 -2.88 0.99
CA SER A 106 2.47 -1.44 1.05
C SER A 106 1.77 -0.64 -0.06
N THR A 107 1.56 -1.23 -1.23
CA THR A 107 0.87 -0.58 -2.34
C THR A 107 -0.64 -0.57 -2.13
N ALA A 108 -1.21 -1.63 -1.54
CA ALA A 108 -2.60 -1.62 -1.09
C ALA A 108 -2.85 -0.60 0.02
N ALA A 109 -1.94 -0.50 1.00
CA ALA A 109 -2.03 0.51 2.04
C ALA A 109 -1.93 1.92 1.46
N MET A 110 -0.96 2.19 0.59
CA MET A 110 -0.81 3.52 -0.02
C MET A 110 -2.05 3.94 -0.80
N VAL A 111 -2.61 3.09 -1.66
CA VAL A 111 -3.80 3.47 -2.44
C VAL A 111 -5.04 3.62 -1.55
N SER A 112 -5.12 2.88 -0.43
CA SER A 112 -6.18 3.07 0.58
C SER A 112 -6.06 4.42 1.28
N LEU A 113 -4.84 4.85 1.63
CA LEU A 113 -4.57 6.17 2.20
C LEU A 113 -4.87 7.30 1.20
N LEU A 114 -4.52 7.11 -0.08
CA LEU A 114 -4.89 8.04 -1.15
C LEU A 114 -6.42 8.14 -1.29
N ALA A 115 -7.13 7.01 -1.29
CA ALA A 115 -8.59 6.99 -1.35
C ALA A 115 -9.24 7.67 -0.13
N GLN A 116 -8.65 7.52 1.05
CA GLN A 116 -9.10 8.21 2.26
C GLN A 116 -8.89 9.73 2.15
N ALA A 117 -7.72 10.16 1.67
CA ALA A 117 -7.35 11.56 1.56
C ALA A 117 -8.11 12.32 0.46
N PHE A 118 -8.54 11.60 -0.58
CA PHE A 118 -9.24 12.16 -1.74
C PHE A 118 -10.58 11.46 -1.94
N PRO A 119 -11.60 11.73 -1.08
CA PRO A 119 -12.89 11.05 -1.11
C PRO A 119 -13.61 11.18 -2.47
N ASP A 120 -13.45 12.32 -3.14
CA ASP A 120 -14.10 12.59 -4.42
C ASP A 120 -13.27 12.18 -5.65
N ALA A 121 -12.03 11.71 -5.46
CA ALA A 121 -11.19 11.29 -6.58
C ALA A 121 -11.72 9.98 -7.19
N PRO A 122 -11.74 9.88 -8.55
CA PRO A 122 -12.04 8.63 -9.23
C PRO A 122 -11.00 7.56 -8.90
N GLU A 123 -11.43 6.33 -8.68
CA GLU A 123 -10.56 5.25 -8.23
C GLU A 123 -9.43 4.94 -9.22
N ASP A 124 -9.70 4.97 -10.53
CA ASP A 124 -8.68 4.77 -11.56
C ASP A 124 -7.53 5.77 -11.45
N SER A 125 -7.84 7.03 -11.13
CA SER A 125 -6.82 8.07 -10.95
C SER A 125 -5.90 7.80 -9.75
N LEU A 126 -6.43 7.17 -8.69
CA LEU A 126 -5.64 6.76 -7.53
C LEU A 126 -4.67 5.63 -7.88
N PHE A 127 -5.11 4.66 -8.69
CA PHE A 127 -4.25 3.59 -9.19
C PHE A 127 -3.24 4.06 -10.24
N GLU A 128 -3.55 5.11 -11.01
CA GLU A 128 -2.58 5.81 -11.87
C GLU A 128 -1.49 6.48 -11.04
N GLN A 129 -1.88 7.25 -10.03
CA GLN A 129 -0.94 7.87 -9.10
C GLN A 129 -0.08 6.82 -8.39
N LEU A 130 -0.68 5.71 -7.97
CA LEU A 130 0.05 4.58 -7.37
C LEU A 130 1.16 4.06 -8.29
N ARG A 131 0.88 3.91 -9.59
CA ARG A 131 1.88 3.46 -10.57
C ARG A 131 2.99 4.48 -10.79
N THR A 132 2.72 5.77 -10.62
CA THR A 132 3.75 6.82 -10.62
C THR A 132 4.66 6.71 -9.38
N ILE A 133 4.08 6.38 -8.21
CA ILE A 133 4.85 6.20 -6.96
C ILE A 133 5.67 4.90 -6.98
N ARG A 134 5.06 3.80 -7.43
CA ARG A 134 5.67 2.46 -7.47
C ARG A 134 5.27 1.74 -8.77
N PRO A 135 6.09 1.81 -9.84
CA PRO A 135 5.75 1.22 -11.14
C PRO A 135 5.39 -0.27 -11.10
N GLN A 136 6.03 -1.03 -10.22
CA GLN A 136 5.81 -2.47 -9.99
C GLN A 136 4.68 -2.79 -8.99
N ALA A 137 3.81 -1.83 -8.66
CA ALA A 137 2.74 -2.05 -7.70
C ALA A 137 1.81 -3.19 -8.12
N TRP A 138 1.52 -4.08 -7.17
CA TRP A 138 0.53 -5.14 -7.28
C TRP A 138 -0.25 -5.28 -5.96
N PRO A 139 -1.20 -4.35 -5.68
CA PRO A 139 -1.89 -4.27 -4.40
C PRO A 139 -2.54 -5.58 -3.97
N ASN A 140 -2.55 -5.88 -2.67
CA ASN A 140 -3.26 -7.03 -2.12
C ASN A 140 -4.78 -6.85 -2.20
N SER A 141 -5.46 -7.74 -2.94
CA SER A 141 -6.89 -7.68 -3.23
C SER A 141 -7.78 -7.78 -1.98
N VAL A 142 -7.38 -8.55 -0.97
CA VAL A 142 -8.11 -8.65 0.30
C VAL A 142 -8.09 -7.32 1.04
N MET A 143 -6.93 -6.67 1.10
CA MET A 143 -6.80 -5.34 1.69
C MET A 143 -7.63 -4.29 0.95
N ILE A 144 -7.62 -4.32 -0.39
CA ILE A 144 -8.43 -3.39 -1.19
C ILE A 144 -9.92 -3.61 -0.97
N GLY A 145 -10.38 -4.87 -0.88
CA GLY A 145 -11.78 -5.18 -0.56
C GLY A 145 -12.20 -4.63 0.80
N HIS A 146 -11.34 -4.73 1.81
CA HIS A 146 -11.61 -4.12 3.12
C HIS A 146 -11.60 -2.59 3.08
N ALA A 147 -10.65 -1.98 2.37
CA ALA A 147 -10.55 -0.53 2.25
C ALA A 147 -11.76 0.05 1.52
N ASP A 148 -12.19 -0.59 0.43
CA ASP A 148 -13.38 -0.21 -0.33
C ASP A 148 -14.63 -0.17 0.57
N ALA A 149 -14.86 -1.23 1.35
CA ALA A 149 -15.98 -1.31 2.27
C ALA A 149 -15.89 -0.31 3.42
N LEU A 150 -14.70 -0.10 3.99
CA LEU A 150 -14.49 0.83 5.10
C LEU A 150 -14.65 2.29 4.68
N LEU A 151 -14.31 2.62 3.43
CA LEU A 151 -14.41 3.97 2.87
C LEU A 151 -15.73 4.24 2.13
N GLY A 152 -16.65 3.27 2.07
CA GLY A 152 -17.93 3.41 1.38
C GLY A 152 -17.77 3.66 -0.13
N ARG A 153 -16.85 2.92 -0.77
CA ARG A 153 -16.57 3.08 -2.21
C ARG A 153 -17.44 2.19 -3.11
N ASP A 154 -18.32 1.37 -2.53
CA ASP A 154 -19.33 0.57 -3.23
C ASP A 154 -18.76 -0.35 -4.34
N GLY A 155 -17.61 -0.96 -4.07
CA GLY A 155 -16.89 -1.85 -4.99
C GLY A 155 -16.07 -1.14 -6.06
N ARG A 156 -16.08 0.21 -6.11
CA ARG A 156 -15.35 0.96 -7.15
C ARG A 156 -13.84 0.83 -7.04
N MET A 157 -13.27 0.70 -5.84
CA MET A 157 -11.83 0.46 -5.70
C MET A 157 -11.48 -0.95 -6.18
N VAL A 158 -12.33 -1.94 -5.91
CA VAL A 158 -12.14 -3.30 -6.42
C VAL A 158 -12.22 -3.32 -7.95
N ALA A 159 -13.17 -2.60 -8.55
CA ALA A 159 -13.28 -2.49 -9.99
C ALA A 159 -12.03 -1.83 -10.63
N ALA A 160 -11.52 -0.75 -10.03
CA ALA A 160 -10.29 -0.10 -10.50
C ALA A 160 -9.04 -0.98 -10.29
N LEU A 161 -9.00 -1.79 -9.23
CA LEU A 161 -7.94 -2.77 -9.02
C LEU A 161 -7.88 -3.81 -10.15
N ARG A 162 -9.02 -4.31 -10.62
CA ARG A 162 -9.08 -5.27 -11.74
C ARG A 162 -8.47 -4.70 -13.02
N ARG A 163 -8.80 -3.45 -13.36
CA ARG A 163 -8.19 -2.71 -14.48
C ARG A 163 -6.71 -2.44 -14.26
N HIS A 164 -6.32 -2.14 -13.02
CA HIS A 164 -4.91 -1.97 -12.66
C HIS A 164 -4.12 -3.27 -12.89
N TYR A 165 -4.62 -4.43 -12.48
CA TYR A 165 -3.97 -5.72 -12.74
C TYR A 165 -3.86 -6.00 -14.25
N GLY A 166 -4.92 -5.78 -15.03
CA GLY A 166 -4.88 -5.92 -16.49
C GLY A 166 -3.82 -5.02 -17.13
N THR A 167 -3.69 -3.80 -16.65
CA THR A 167 -2.63 -2.86 -17.09
C THR A 167 -1.23 -3.38 -16.74
N GLN A 168 -1.03 -3.90 -15.53
CA GLN A 168 0.30 -4.39 -15.08
C GLN A 168 0.73 -5.67 -15.81
N ILE A 169 -0.20 -6.60 -16.00
CA ILE A 169 0.01 -7.81 -16.81
C ILE A 169 0.46 -7.44 -18.22
N GLY A 170 -0.21 -6.47 -18.85
CA GLY A 170 0.12 -6.04 -20.21
C GLY A 170 1.50 -5.38 -20.38
N ARG A 171 2.28 -5.16 -19.30
CA ARG A 171 3.59 -4.49 -19.34
C ARG A 171 4.78 -5.43 -19.53
N LYS A 172 4.66 -6.71 -19.14
CA LYS A 172 5.80 -7.65 -19.19
C LYS A 172 5.35 -9.03 -19.68
N PRO A 173 6.06 -9.62 -20.66
CA PRO A 173 5.92 -11.05 -20.95
C PRO A 173 6.12 -11.89 -19.69
N ASP A 174 5.39 -12.99 -19.54
CA ASP A 174 5.50 -13.98 -18.47
C ASP A 174 5.17 -13.49 -17.04
N PHE A 175 4.63 -12.28 -16.89
CA PHE A 175 4.29 -11.74 -15.57
C PHE A 175 3.14 -12.51 -14.90
N GLU A 176 2.15 -12.96 -15.67
CA GLU A 176 1.05 -13.79 -15.17
C GLU A 176 1.53 -15.10 -14.54
N ASP A 177 2.41 -15.80 -15.24
CA ASP A 177 3.03 -17.05 -14.78
C ASP A 177 3.82 -16.84 -13.49
N TRP A 178 4.60 -15.76 -13.43
CA TRP A 178 5.35 -15.41 -12.24
C TRP A 178 4.41 -15.13 -11.06
N MET A 179 3.40 -14.28 -11.24
CA MET A 179 2.44 -13.95 -10.19
C MET A 179 1.68 -15.18 -9.68
N THR A 180 1.26 -16.04 -10.59
CA THR A 180 0.53 -17.28 -10.26
C THR A 180 1.39 -18.21 -9.40
N ARG A 181 2.67 -18.41 -9.76
CA ARG A 181 3.62 -19.23 -8.97
C ARG A 181 3.90 -18.66 -7.57
N HIS A 182 3.67 -17.36 -7.35
CA HIS A 182 3.83 -16.70 -6.06
C HIS A 182 2.51 -16.58 -5.28
N GLY A 183 1.52 -17.43 -5.60
CA GLY A 183 0.26 -17.50 -4.85
C GLY A 183 -0.71 -16.36 -5.16
N ARG A 184 -0.56 -15.68 -6.31
CA ARG A 184 -1.41 -14.56 -6.73
C ARG A 184 -2.36 -14.91 -7.88
N GLY A 185 -2.61 -16.19 -8.10
CA GLY A 185 -3.45 -16.68 -9.22
C GLY A 185 -4.84 -16.04 -9.24
N ARG A 186 -5.53 -15.97 -8.10
CA ARG A 186 -6.85 -15.32 -8.00
C ARG A 186 -6.84 -13.86 -8.43
N GLU A 187 -5.75 -13.14 -8.21
CA GLU A 187 -5.63 -11.73 -8.64
C GLU A 187 -5.30 -11.59 -10.11
N VAL A 188 -4.56 -12.55 -10.68
CA VAL A 188 -4.35 -12.65 -12.13
C VAL A 188 -5.70 -12.92 -12.82
N GLU A 189 -6.50 -13.85 -12.31
CA GLU A 189 -7.85 -14.16 -12.82
C GLU A 189 -8.82 -12.98 -12.68
N MET A 190 -8.62 -12.11 -11.67
CA MET A 190 -9.40 -10.89 -11.49
C MET A 190 -9.10 -9.82 -12.53
N ALA A 191 -7.96 -9.88 -13.23
CA ALA A 191 -7.55 -8.83 -14.14
C ALA A 191 -8.55 -8.65 -15.29
N ASP A 192 -8.94 -7.40 -15.55
CA ASP A 192 -9.75 -7.10 -16.73
C ASP A 192 -8.87 -7.21 -17.99
N PRO A 193 -9.43 -7.62 -19.14
CA PRO A 193 -8.70 -7.65 -20.40
C PRO A 193 -8.11 -6.28 -20.72
N LYS A 194 -6.96 -6.27 -21.38
CA LYS A 194 -6.37 -5.03 -21.88
C LYS A 194 -7.40 -4.31 -22.79
N PRO A 195 -7.59 -2.99 -22.65
CA PRO A 195 -8.36 -2.22 -23.62
C PRO A 195 -7.72 -2.26 -25.01
#